data_AF-A0A3G9J1E6-F1
#
_entry.id   AF-A0A3G9J1E6-F1
#
_cell.length_a   1.000
_cell.length_b   1.000
_cell.length_c   1.000
_cell.angle_alpha   90.00
_cell.angle_beta   90.00
_cell.angle_gamma   90.00
#
_symmetry.space_group_name_H-M   'P 1'
#
loop_
_entity.id
_entity.type
_entity.pdbx_description
1 polymer ?
#
loop_
_entity_poly.entity_id
_entity_poly.type
_entity_poly.pdbx_seq_one_letter_code
_entity_poly.pdbx_strand_id
1 'polypeptide(L)'
;MLRNYAYSIIKFIKKGIRSMAKLSHQLVFLWTNKRRAHTASDRLSGDTLPLELRVESVQELAALYASEASSKDVLGVQPTDDLERSLIYRIELETEKGNRNNVTRTEAYRALYFRCPELHWSLLAHVVSRNGGWNMTDLKGELHPRLLPADQREAIFLLLERANALIFQDAYPQLLLYEAGKKARRDLSHLLPAFGVSRFMNPVWSQFVKRGDSALLTTALIVNEQHVIEGRIVQDPYYKEHVLEKFMFKLQAPLQTNAVVMPYGSQMAGDMKLAGLVLEDFTNLQERIEFGKRLYAILFGVREVRDGALSFVRAVHHTGSRADYAPHLFMKQQARMSKQASYKQRLSGCRLMKGAMPLYSPELCGAWKDVPVKAVSGGDWFTDWEEVQPYFKALPLPSVFEITNEHCFILNKIELAVIAGQQLGGTNKKKR
;
A
#
# COMPACT_ATOMS: atom_id res chain seq x y z
N MET A 1 -60.01 -0.62 -19.60
CA MET A 1 -58.68 -0.40 -20.22
C MET A 1 -57.97 0.85 -19.68
N LEU A 2 -58.63 2.01 -19.58
CA LEU A 2 -58.05 3.29 -19.10
C LEU A 2 -57.51 3.28 -17.65
N ARG A 3 -58.16 2.55 -16.72
CA ARG A 3 -57.69 2.42 -15.32
C ARG A 3 -56.33 1.72 -15.17
N ASN A 4 -56.02 0.75 -16.05
CA ASN A 4 -54.75 0.01 -16.00
C ASN A 4 -53.57 0.85 -16.55
N TYR A 5 -53.84 1.74 -17.50
CA TYR A 5 -52.84 2.65 -18.07
C TYR A 5 -52.43 3.73 -17.07
N ALA A 6 -53.40 4.33 -16.36
CA ALA A 6 -53.13 5.32 -15.31
C ALA A 6 -52.32 4.73 -14.14
N TYR A 7 -52.60 3.48 -13.75
CA TYR A 7 -51.86 2.79 -12.68
C TYR A 7 -50.39 2.50 -13.06
N SER A 8 -50.15 2.17 -14.34
CA SER A 8 -48.80 1.95 -14.88
C SER A 8 -47.98 3.24 -14.90
N ILE A 9 -48.58 4.35 -15.34
CA ILE A 9 -47.94 5.68 -15.38
C ILE A 9 -47.61 6.18 -13.97
N ILE A 10 -48.52 6.04 -13.01
CA ILE A 10 -48.26 6.42 -11.60
C ILE A 10 -47.13 5.57 -11.00
N LYS A 11 -47.05 4.28 -11.32
CA LYS A 11 -45.96 3.41 -10.86
C LYS A 11 -44.62 3.78 -11.50
N PHE A 12 -44.62 4.19 -12.78
CA PHE A 12 -43.44 4.67 -13.48
C PHE A 12 -42.94 6.00 -12.90
N ILE A 13 -43.84 6.96 -12.68
CA ILE A 13 -43.53 8.26 -12.04
C ILE A 13 -43.02 8.06 -10.61
N LYS A 14 -43.69 7.22 -9.79
CA LYS A 14 -43.21 6.90 -8.43
C LYS A 14 -41.84 6.20 -8.44
N LYS A 15 -41.54 5.38 -9.44
CA LYS A 15 -40.23 4.75 -9.63
C LYS A 15 -39.17 5.79 -10.03
N GLY A 16 -39.51 6.72 -10.92
CA GLY A 16 -38.65 7.85 -11.32
C GLY A 16 -38.33 8.79 -10.16
N ILE A 17 -39.35 9.22 -9.40
CA ILE A 17 -39.18 10.08 -8.21
C ILE A 17 -38.34 9.37 -7.13
N ARG A 18 -38.58 8.08 -6.86
CA ARG A 18 -37.75 7.29 -5.93
C ARG A 18 -36.31 7.13 -6.40
N SER A 19 -36.09 7.03 -7.72
CA SER A 19 -34.75 6.94 -8.30
C SER A 19 -34.02 8.28 -8.18
N MET A 20 -34.69 9.40 -8.47
CA MET A 20 -34.14 10.74 -8.30
C MET A 20 -33.86 11.08 -6.83
N ALA A 21 -34.76 10.69 -5.90
CA ALA A 21 -34.56 10.86 -4.47
C ALA A 21 -33.40 10.01 -3.92
N LYS A 22 -33.16 8.81 -4.49
CA LYS A 22 -31.99 7.99 -4.15
C LYS A 22 -30.69 8.59 -4.68
N LEU A 23 -30.69 9.11 -5.91
CA LEU A 23 -29.56 9.82 -6.50
C LEU A 23 -29.21 11.09 -5.72
N SER A 24 -30.20 11.91 -5.35
CA SER A 24 -29.98 13.09 -4.52
C SER A 24 -29.49 12.74 -3.12
N HIS A 25 -30.04 11.70 -2.49
CA HIS A 25 -29.56 11.23 -1.19
C HIS A 25 -28.13 10.66 -1.27
N GLN A 26 -27.76 9.98 -2.35
CA GLN A 26 -26.39 9.51 -2.58
C GLN A 26 -25.41 10.67 -2.79
N LEU A 27 -25.80 11.70 -3.56
CA LEU A 27 -24.99 12.90 -3.77
C LEU A 27 -24.81 13.72 -2.48
N VAL A 28 -25.87 13.88 -1.69
CA VAL A 28 -25.80 14.54 -0.36
C VAL A 28 -24.93 13.72 0.59
N PHE A 29 -25.03 12.39 0.58
CA PHE A 29 -24.19 11.51 1.39
C PHE A 29 -22.70 11.60 1.00
N LEU A 30 -22.40 11.59 -0.30
CA LEU A 30 -21.04 11.77 -0.81
C LEU A 30 -20.45 13.13 -0.41
N TRP A 31 -21.24 14.19 -0.54
CA TRP A 31 -20.80 15.54 -0.21
C TRP A 31 -20.60 15.74 1.29
N THR A 32 -21.50 15.21 2.12
CA THR A 32 -21.37 15.25 3.58
C THR A 32 -20.17 14.45 4.07
N ASN A 33 -19.88 13.29 3.49
CA ASN A 33 -18.69 12.50 3.83
C ASN A 33 -17.40 13.21 3.41
N LYS A 34 -17.34 13.79 2.21
CA LYS A 34 -16.19 14.60 1.78
C LYS A 34 -15.94 15.77 2.72
N ARG A 35 -16.99 16.52 3.09
CA ARG A 35 -16.87 17.61 4.08
C ARG A 35 -16.34 17.12 5.43
N ARG A 36 -16.84 15.98 5.93
CA ARG A 36 -16.34 15.40 7.19
C ARG A 36 -14.87 15.02 7.11
N ALA A 37 -14.45 14.39 6.00
CA ALA A 37 -13.05 14.03 5.77
C ALA A 37 -12.14 15.26 5.74
N HIS A 38 -12.57 16.34 5.07
CA HIS A 38 -11.88 17.64 5.09
C HIS A 38 -11.77 18.19 6.51
N THR A 39 -12.88 18.35 7.22
CA THR A 39 -12.87 18.89 8.59
C THR A 39 -12.03 18.05 9.55
N ALA A 40 -12.06 16.73 9.41
CA ALA A 40 -11.23 15.84 10.22
C ALA A 40 -9.74 15.97 9.88
N SER A 41 -9.40 16.07 8.58
CA SER A 41 -8.02 16.29 8.13
C SER A 41 -7.49 17.65 8.57
N ASP A 42 -8.31 18.71 8.51
CA ASP A 42 -7.97 20.05 9.00
C ASP A 42 -7.72 20.04 10.52
N ARG A 43 -8.58 19.35 11.29
CA ARG A 43 -8.40 19.19 12.73
C ARG A 43 -7.09 18.46 13.06
N LEU A 44 -6.83 17.35 12.37
CA LEU A 44 -5.61 16.56 12.53
C LEU A 44 -4.36 17.36 12.14
N SER A 45 -4.50 18.28 11.18
CA SER A 45 -3.40 19.13 10.71
C SER A 45 -3.00 20.21 11.73
N GLY A 46 -3.84 20.48 12.73
CA GLY A 46 -3.58 21.50 13.76
C GLY A 46 -2.42 21.19 14.73
N ASP A 47 -1.99 19.92 14.84
CA ASP A 47 -0.82 19.49 15.62
C ASP A 47 0.19 18.77 14.70
N THR A 48 0.57 19.45 13.61
CA THR A 48 1.52 18.94 12.62
C THR A 48 2.97 19.24 12.99
N LEU A 49 3.83 18.29 12.68
CA LEU A 49 5.28 18.47 12.65
C LEU A 49 5.67 18.46 11.16
N PRO A 50 5.76 19.61 10.49
CA PRO A 50 6.04 19.63 9.05
C PRO A 50 7.33 18.88 8.76
N LEU A 51 7.25 17.89 7.87
CA LEU A 51 8.42 17.20 7.35
C LEU A 51 9.04 18.08 6.28
N GLU A 52 10.29 18.44 6.48
CA GLU A 52 11.02 19.29 5.55
C GLU A 52 12.24 18.56 5.01
N LEU A 53 12.49 18.78 3.72
CA LEU A 53 13.74 18.39 3.09
C LEU A 53 14.68 19.59 3.20
N ARG A 54 15.66 19.50 4.10
CA ARG A 54 16.58 20.60 4.37
C ARG A 54 17.35 20.95 3.10
N VAL A 55 17.25 22.21 2.67
CA VAL A 55 17.91 22.70 1.45
C VAL A 55 19.40 22.38 1.45
N GLU A 56 20.07 22.58 2.59
CA GLU A 56 21.50 22.27 2.77
C GLU A 56 21.81 20.78 2.54
N SER A 57 20.95 19.87 2.99
CA SER A 57 21.15 18.43 2.84
C SER A 57 20.92 17.99 1.40
N VAL A 58 19.93 18.59 0.72
CA VAL A 58 19.69 18.34 -0.71
C VAL A 58 20.83 18.90 -1.58
N GLN A 59 21.36 20.08 -1.27
CA GLN A 59 22.50 20.67 -1.97
C GLN A 59 23.79 19.86 -1.78
N GLU A 60 24.07 19.41 -0.56
CA GLU A 60 25.21 18.53 -0.30
C GLU A 60 25.06 17.21 -1.06
N LEU A 61 23.86 16.63 -1.10
CA LEU A 61 23.61 15.41 -1.86
C LEU A 61 23.85 15.61 -3.36
N ALA A 62 23.39 16.74 -3.92
CA ALA A 62 23.67 17.12 -5.30
C ALA A 62 25.17 17.24 -5.59
N ALA A 63 25.94 17.83 -4.67
CA ALA A 63 27.38 17.95 -4.78
C ALA A 63 28.09 16.58 -4.73
N LEU A 64 27.60 15.64 -3.91
CA LEU A 64 28.12 14.27 -3.88
C LEU A 64 27.95 13.57 -5.23
N TYR A 65 26.76 13.64 -5.84
CA TYR A 65 26.54 13.05 -7.17
C TYR A 65 27.36 13.71 -8.27
N ALA A 66 27.51 15.04 -8.24
CA ALA A 66 28.37 15.74 -9.19
C ALA A 66 29.85 15.30 -9.06
N SER A 67 30.32 15.04 -7.84
CA SER A 67 31.67 14.55 -7.60
C SER A 67 31.87 13.11 -8.06
N GLU A 68 30.89 12.23 -7.85
CA GLU A 68 30.94 10.84 -8.31
C GLU A 68 30.90 10.73 -9.84
N ALA A 69 30.10 11.56 -10.52
CA ALA A 69 30.06 11.62 -11.99
C ALA A 69 31.43 12.01 -12.60
N SER A 70 32.26 12.76 -11.85
CA SER A 70 33.61 13.14 -12.26
C SER A 70 34.68 12.08 -11.93
N SER A 71 34.38 11.13 -11.05
CA SER A 71 35.28 10.03 -10.69
C SER A 71 35.13 8.87 -11.69
N LYS A 72 36.20 8.52 -12.40
CA LYS A 72 36.21 7.40 -13.36
C LYS A 72 36.23 6.01 -12.71
N ASP A 73 36.36 5.92 -11.40
CA ASP A 73 36.45 4.67 -10.65
C ASP A 73 35.32 4.57 -9.61
N VAL A 74 34.19 4.00 -10.00
CA VAL A 74 33.24 3.39 -9.05
C VAL A 74 32.80 2.04 -9.61
N LEU A 75 33.78 1.17 -9.87
CA LEU A 75 33.52 -0.26 -10.00
C LEU A 75 33.63 -0.87 -8.59
N GLY A 76 32.55 -1.56 -8.20
CA GLY A 76 32.26 -2.06 -6.86
C GLY A 76 33.47 -2.35 -5.98
N VAL A 77 33.54 -1.65 -4.85
CA VAL A 77 34.46 -1.98 -3.76
C VAL A 77 34.16 -3.43 -3.36
N GLN A 78 35.07 -4.33 -3.72
CA GLN A 78 34.98 -5.73 -3.31
C GLN A 78 35.14 -5.79 -1.79
N PRO A 79 34.44 -6.71 -1.10
CA PRO A 79 34.60 -6.90 0.34
C PRO A 79 36.08 -7.06 0.67
N THR A 80 36.59 -6.13 1.48
CA THR A 80 38.01 -5.92 1.69
C THR A 80 38.59 -6.87 2.74
N ASP A 81 37.73 -7.44 3.59
CA ASP A 81 38.10 -8.41 4.61
C ASP A 81 37.04 -9.53 4.81
N ASP A 82 37.41 -10.57 5.57
CA ASP A 82 36.54 -11.71 5.87
C ASP A 82 35.31 -11.32 6.73
N LEU A 83 35.39 -10.23 7.50
CA LEU A 83 34.29 -9.74 8.33
C LEU A 83 33.19 -9.14 7.45
N GLU A 84 33.54 -8.37 6.43
CA GLU A 84 32.61 -7.82 5.44
C GLU A 84 31.94 -8.95 4.65
N ARG A 85 32.68 -9.97 4.22
CA ARG A 85 32.11 -11.16 3.56
C ARG A 85 31.11 -11.89 4.46
N SER A 86 31.47 -12.11 5.72
CA SER A 86 30.57 -12.75 6.69
C SER A 86 29.33 -11.89 6.98
N LEU A 87 29.48 -10.56 6.99
CA LEU A 87 28.37 -9.63 7.18
C LEU A 87 27.40 -9.67 6.00
N ILE A 88 27.91 -9.63 4.76
CA ILE A 88 27.11 -9.74 3.55
C ILE A 88 26.31 -11.04 3.55
N TYR A 89 26.99 -12.18 3.77
CA TYR A 89 26.33 -13.49 3.82
C TYR A 89 25.21 -13.54 4.88
N ARG A 90 25.46 -12.96 6.06
CA ARG A 90 24.43 -12.90 7.12
C ARG A 90 23.23 -12.05 6.69
N ILE A 91 23.46 -10.89 6.08
CA ILE A 91 22.41 -9.99 5.60
C ILE A 91 21.59 -10.65 4.48
N GLU A 92 22.24 -11.34 3.55
CA GLU A 92 21.57 -12.10 2.49
C GLU A 92 20.67 -13.18 3.08
N LEU A 93 21.17 -13.97 4.04
CA LEU A 93 20.39 -15.02 4.70
C LEU A 93 19.20 -14.46 5.50
N GLU A 94 19.39 -13.35 6.22
CA GLU A 94 18.30 -12.67 6.92
C GLU A 94 17.27 -12.10 5.94
N THR A 95 17.72 -11.56 4.81
CA THR A 95 16.84 -11.05 3.75
C THR A 95 16.04 -12.18 3.12
N GLU A 96 16.64 -13.31 2.77
CA GLU A 96 15.93 -14.47 2.21
C GLU A 96 14.87 -15.00 3.18
N LYS A 97 15.22 -15.13 4.47
CA LYS A 97 14.27 -15.54 5.53
C LYS A 97 13.09 -14.57 5.66
N GLY A 98 13.39 -13.26 5.64
CA GLY A 98 12.38 -12.21 5.69
C GLY A 98 11.49 -12.18 4.44
N ASN A 99 12.06 -12.49 3.27
CA ASN A 99 11.39 -12.42 1.96
C ASN A 99 10.48 -13.63 1.66
N ARG A 100 10.27 -14.55 2.61
CA ARG A 100 9.43 -15.74 2.43
C ARG A 100 8.02 -15.42 1.93
N ASN A 101 7.33 -14.46 2.54
CA ASN A 101 6.00 -13.99 2.13
C ASN A 101 5.68 -12.60 2.71
N ASN A 102 4.50 -12.04 2.39
CA ASN A 102 4.13 -10.70 2.85
C ASN A 102 4.11 -10.57 4.38
N VAL A 103 3.69 -11.60 5.12
CA VAL A 103 3.64 -11.56 6.59
C VAL A 103 5.05 -11.44 7.18
N THR A 104 6.00 -12.25 6.71
CA THR A 104 7.39 -12.19 7.21
C THR A 104 8.09 -10.89 6.86
N ARG A 105 7.90 -10.39 5.63
CA ARG A 105 8.45 -9.10 5.20
C ARG A 105 7.95 -7.95 6.05
N THR A 106 6.63 -7.94 6.26
CA THR A 106 5.96 -6.90 7.04
C THR A 106 6.47 -6.88 8.48
N GLU A 107 6.60 -8.05 9.14
CA GLU A 107 7.14 -8.11 10.50
C GLU A 107 8.63 -7.74 10.56
N ALA A 108 9.42 -8.10 9.55
CA ALA A 108 10.84 -7.77 9.47
C ALA A 108 11.08 -6.25 9.48
N TYR A 109 10.27 -5.49 8.73
CA TYR A 109 10.26 -4.01 8.81
C TYR A 109 9.86 -3.51 10.19
N ARG A 110 8.80 -4.07 10.79
CA ARG A 110 8.36 -3.68 12.14
C ARG A 110 9.47 -3.83 13.17
N ALA A 111 10.08 -5.01 13.19
CA ALA A 111 11.10 -5.38 14.14
C ALA A 111 12.33 -4.49 13.98
N LEU A 112 12.71 -4.15 12.75
CA LEU A 112 13.84 -3.28 12.48
C LEU A 112 13.58 -1.84 12.92
N TYR A 113 12.41 -1.28 12.61
CA TYR A 113 12.04 0.06 13.05
C TYR A 113 12.12 0.22 14.57
N PHE A 114 11.66 -0.77 15.35
CA PHE A 114 11.74 -0.70 16.82
C PHE A 114 13.19 -0.78 17.36
N ARG A 115 14.16 -1.25 16.57
CA ARG A 115 15.59 -1.21 16.91
C ARG A 115 16.30 0.04 16.39
N CYS A 116 15.80 0.63 15.30
CA CYS A 116 16.34 1.84 14.67
C CYS A 116 15.19 2.80 14.28
N PRO A 117 14.60 3.53 15.25
CA PRO A 117 13.43 4.39 14.99
C PRO A 117 13.68 5.55 14.03
N GLU A 118 14.95 5.92 13.81
CA GLU A 118 15.36 6.90 12.81
C GLU A 118 15.16 6.40 11.36
N LEU A 119 14.99 5.09 11.14
CA LEU A 119 14.64 4.52 9.84
C LEU A 119 13.14 4.65 9.57
N HIS A 120 12.66 5.88 9.38
CA HIS A 120 11.24 6.17 9.16
C HIS A 120 10.62 5.32 8.03
N TRP A 121 11.36 5.13 6.94
CA TRP A 121 10.94 4.27 5.82
C TRP A 121 10.58 2.86 6.29
N SER A 122 11.25 2.30 7.30
CA SER A 122 10.94 0.96 7.82
C SER A 122 9.54 0.88 8.43
N LEU A 123 9.11 1.90 9.20
CA LEU A 123 7.72 1.95 9.68
C LEU A 123 6.72 2.18 8.54
N LEU A 124 7.06 3.07 7.60
CA LEU A 124 6.21 3.32 6.43
C LEU A 124 5.99 2.03 5.62
N ALA A 125 7.07 1.32 5.30
CA ALA A 125 7.03 0.06 4.57
C ALA A 125 6.25 -1.01 5.35
N HIS A 126 6.38 -1.07 6.68
CA HIS A 126 5.55 -1.93 7.51
C HIS A 126 4.05 -1.63 7.32
N VAL A 127 3.64 -0.37 7.47
CA VAL A 127 2.22 0.04 7.39
C VAL A 127 1.66 -0.16 5.98
N VAL A 128 2.41 0.20 4.93
CA VAL A 128 2.00 0.02 3.53
C VAL A 128 1.94 -1.47 3.17
N SER A 129 2.91 -2.28 3.61
CA SER A 129 2.94 -3.72 3.32
C SER A 129 1.75 -4.48 3.95
N ARG A 130 1.18 -3.96 5.05
CA ARG A 130 -0.08 -4.51 5.59
C ARG A 130 -1.24 -4.43 4.59
N ASN A 131 -1.36 -3.31 3.87
CA ASN A 131 -2.35 -3.13 2.82
C ASN A 131 -2.13 -4.12 1.67
N GLY A 132 -0.86 -4.35 1.29
CA GLY A 132 -0.50 -5.41 0.35
C GLY A 132 -1.01 -6.78 0.79
N GLY A 133 -0.81 -7.15 2.06
CA GLY A 133 -1.31 -8.41 2.62
C GLY A 133 -2.83 -8.52 2.58
N TRP A 134 -3.56 -7.47 2.98
CA TRP A 134 -5.02 -7.44 2.93
C TRP A 134 -5.56 -7.59 1.50
N ASN A 135 -4.90 -6.93 0.54
CA ASN A 135 -5.28 -7.02 -0.87
C ASN A 135 -5.03 -8.43 -1.44
N MET A 136 -3.95 -9.10 -1.01
CA MET A 136 -3.68 -10.49 -1.39
C MET A 136 -4.73 -11.46 -0.84
N THR A 137 -5.09 -11.37 0.45
CA THR A 137 -6.05 -12.32 1.06
C THR A 137 -7.48 -12.06 0.62
N ASP A 138 -7.83 -10.81 0.33
CA ASP A 138 -9.13 -10.41 -0.19
C ASP A 138 -9.50 -11.15 -1.49
N LEU A 139 -8.50 -11.52 -2.31
CA LEU A 139 -8.68 -12.33 -3.51
C LEU A 139 -9.23 -13.73 -3.19
N LYS A 140 -9.08 -14.23 -1.96
CA LYS A 140 -9.68 -15.49 -1.48
C LYS A 140 -10.72 -15.24 -0.38
N GLY A 141 -11.01 -13.98 -0.08
CA GLY A 141 -12.00 -13.55 0.89
C GLY A 141 -13.43 -13.65 0.37
N GLU A 142 -14.33 -12.91 0.99
CA GLU A 142 -15.76 -13.04 0.73
C GLU A 142 -16.22 -12.52 -0.64
N LEU A 143 -15.71 -11.36 -1.05
CA LEU A 143 -16.28 -10.58 -2.16
C LEU A 143 -15.60 -10.87 -3.50
N HIS A 144 -14.26 -10.81 -3.57
CA HIS A 144 -13.53 -10.94 -4.83
C HIS A 144 -13.75 -12.27 -5.58
N PRO A 145 -13.85 -13.44 -4.92
CA PRO A 145 -14.17 -14.68 -5.64
C PRO A 145 -15.52 -14.68 -6.37
N ARG A 146 -16.41 -13.73 -6.04
CA ARG A 146 -17.71 -13.54 -6.70
C ARG A 146 -17.65 -12.58 -7.88
N LEU A 147 -16.57 -11.80 -7.99
CA LEU A 147 -16.34 -10.81 -9.05
C LEU A 147 -15.32 -11.30 -10.08
N LEU A 148 -14.31 -12.05 -9.62
CA LEU A 148 -13.13 -12.40 -10.40
C LEU A 148 -12.98 -13.92 -10.53
N PRO A 149 -12.78 -14.44 -11.76
CA PRO A 149 -12.36 -15.81 -12.01
C PRO A 149 -11.08 -16.20 -11.24
N ALA A 150 -10.86 -17.51 -11.07
CA ALA A 150 -9.74 -18.02 -10.26
C ALA A 150 -8.36 -17.66 -10.84
N ASP A 151 -8.19 -17.78 -12.15
CA ASP A 151 -7.01 -17.43 -12.92
C ASP A 151 -6.65 -15.94 -12.79
N GLN A 152 -7.64 -15.04 -12.89
CA GLN A 152 -7.40 -13.60 -12.69
C GLN A 152 -6.94 -13.30 -11.27
N ARG A 153 -7.55 -13.95 -10.26
CA ARG A 153 -7.16 -13.76 -8.86
C ARG A 153 -5.75 -14.26 -8.59
N GLU A 154 -5.35 -15.36 -9.20
CA GLU A 154 -3.99 -15.88 -9.10
C GLU A 154 -2.98 -14.95 -9.78
N ALA A 155 -3.28 -14.44 -10.97
CA ALA A 155 -2.42 -13.47 -11.65
C ALA A 155 -2.22 -12.17 -10.84
N ILE A 156 -3.30 -11.65 -10.23
CA ILE A 156 -3.21 -10.46 -9.35
C ILE A 156 -2.37 -10.78 -8.11
N PHE A 157 -2.58 -11.94 -7.48
CA PHE A 157 -1.78 -12.37 -6.34
C PHE A 157 -0.29 -12.44 -6.69
N LEU A 158 0.07 -13.07 -7.81
CA LEU A 158 1.45 -13.19 -8.26
C LEU A 158 2.10 -11.82 -8.56
N LEU A 159 1.35 -10.89 -9.15
CA LEU A 159 1.81 -9.50 -9.34
C LEU A 159 2.12 -8.83 -8.00
N LEU A 160 1.17 -8.86 -7.06
CA LEU A 160 1.33 -8.24 -5.73
C LEU A 160 2.48 -8.90 -4.95
N GLU A 161 2.59 -10.22 -5.01
CA GLU A 161 3.63 -10.97 -4.29
C GLU A 161 5.00 -10.66 -4.86
N ARG A 162 5.13 -10.64 -6.20
CA ARG A 162 6.41 -10.32 -6.84
C ARG A 162 6.82 -8.88 -6.57
N ALA A 163 5.92 -7.90 -6.73
CA ALA A 163 6.24 -6.51 -6.45
C ALA A 163 6.75 -6.33 -5.01
N ASN A 164 6.02 -6.85 -4.01
CA ASN A 164 6.41 -6.77 -2.60
C ASN A 164 7.72 -7.50 -2.30
N ALA A 165 7.97 -8.64 -2.95
CA ALA A 165 9.20 -9.40 -2.78
C ALA A 165 10.42 -8.66 -3.36
N LEU A 166 10.27 -7.99 -4.51
CA LEU A 166 11.35 -7.21 -5.12
C LEU A 166 11.69 -5.95 -4.32
N ILE A 167 10.68 -5.25 -3.80
CA ILE A 167 10.87 -4.09 -2.92
C ILE A 167 11.67 -4.51 -1.68
N PHE A 168 11.28 -5.63 -1.06
CA PHE A 168 11.97 -6.13 0.14
C PHE A 168 13.38 -6.61 -0.15
N GLN A 169 13.58 -7.32 -1.27
CA GLN A 169 14.89 -7.80 -1.69
C GLN A 169 15.88 -6.64 -1.90
N ASP A 170 15.40 -5.49 -2.38
CA ASP A 170 16.23 -4.30 -2.60
C ASP A 170 16.44 -3.49 -1.31
N ALA A 171 15.37 -3.15 -0.60
CA ALA A 171 15.43 -2.18 0.50
C ALA A 171 15.91 -2.80 1.82
N TYR A 172 15.44 -3.99 2.19
CA TYR A 172 15.73 -4.60 3.49
C TYR A 172 17.23 -4.81 3.78
N PRO A 173 18.07 -5.32 2.85
CA PRO A 173 19.50 -5.46 3.11
C PRO A 173 20.20 -4.12 3.36
N GLN A 174 19.74 -3.02 2.73
CA GLN A 174 20.26 -1.67 2.99
C GLN A 174 20.02 -1.25 4.44
N LEU A 175 18.80 -1.52 4.95
CA LEU A 175 18.44 -1.18 6.33
C LEU A 175 19.22 -2.04 7.34
N LEU A 176 19.44 -3.32 7.06
CA LEU A 176 20.27 -4.21 7.89
C LEU A 176 21.75 -3.78 7.89
N LEU A 177 22.25 -3.33 6.74
CA LEU A 177 23.60 -2.82 6.61
C LEU A 177 23.80 -1.56 7.46
N TYR A 178 22.82 -0.65 7.45
CA TYR A 178 22.80 0.50 8.35
C TYR A 178 22.77 0.08 9.83
N GLU A 179 21.91 -0.87 10.23
CA GLU A 179 21.87 -1.38 11.62
C GLU A 179 23.24 -1.93 12.04
N ALA A 180 23.91 -2.67 11.16
CA ALA A 180 25.25 -3.20 11.41
C ALA A 180 26.31 -2.10 11.52
N GLY A 181 26.29 -1.13 10.60
CA GLY A 181 27.20 0.02 10.59
C GLY A 181 27.04 0.88 11.85
N LYS A 182 25.79 1.13 12.27
CA LYS A 182 25.46 1.83 13.52
C LYS A 182 26.04 1.12 14.74
N LYS A 183 25.90 -0.21 14.83
CA LYS A 183 26.49 -1.01 15.93
C LYS A 183 28.02 -0.96 15.93
N ALA A 184 28.62 -0.99 14.75
CA ALA A 184 30.07 -0.91 14.56
C ALA A 184 30.63 0.53 14.59
N ARG A 185 29.78 1.55 14.67
CA ARG A 185 30.12 2.98 14.56
C ARG A 185 30.96 3.32 13.32
N ARG A 186 30.65 2.68 12.20
CA ARG A 186 31.31 2.92 10.91
C ARG A 186 30.29 2.98 9.79
N ASP A 187 30.58 3.81 8.80
CA ASP A 187 29.85 3.80 7.53
C ASP A 187 30.18 2.52 6.77
N LEU A 188 29.16 1.82 6.29
CA LEU A 188 29.26 0.58 5.53
C LEU A 188 28.62 0.69 4.14
N SER A 189 28.25 1.90 3.71
CA SER A 189 27.52 2.14 2.47
C SER A 189 28.26 1.63 1.23
N HIS A 190 29.59 1.50 1.28
CA HIS A 190 30.38 0.91 0.19
C HIS A 190 30.06 -0.57 -0.09
N LEU A 191 29.40 -1.28 0.83
CA LEU A 191 28.96 -2.67 0.66
C LEU A 191 27.59 -2.81 -0.02
N LEU A 192 26.85 -1.72 -0.22
CA LEU A 192 25.54 -1.73 -0.90
C LEU A 192 25.55 -2.43 -2.28
N PRO A 193 26.58 -2.26 -3.14
CA PRO A 193 26.65 -2.95 -4.42
C PRO A 193 26.62 -4.48 -4.33
N ALA A 194 27.08 -5.06 -3.21
CA ALA A 194 27.01 -6.51 -3.01
C ALA A 194 25.57 -7.05 -2.97
N PHE A 195 24.60 -6.19 -2.64
CA PHE A 195 23.17 -6.53 -2.60
C PHE A 195 22.43 -6.14 -3.89
N GLY A 196 23.14 -5.67 -4.93
CA GLY A 196 22.54 -5.23 -6.19
C GLY A 196 21.74 -3.92 -6.08
N VAL A 197 22.02 -3.14 -5.04
CA VAL A 197 21.40 -1.83 -4.78
C VAL A 197 21.95 -0.80 -5.77
N SER A 198 21.07 0.05 -6.31
CA SER A 198 21.46 1.13 -7.23
C SER A 198 22.52 2.05 -6.63
N ARG A 199 23.47 2.52 -7.45
CA ARG A 199 24.49 3.50 -7.04
C ARG A 199 23.88 4.80 -6.51
N PHE A 200 22.62 5.09 -6.87
CA PHE A 200 21.82 6.16 -6.27
C PHE A 200 21.82 6.09 -4.74
N MET A 201 21.75 4.91 -4.13
CA MET A 201 21.63 4.85 -2.68
C MET A 201 22.95 5.08 -1.92
N ASN A 202 24.11 5.01 -2.58
CA ASN A 202 25.41 5.12 -1.91
C ASN A 202 25.65 6.51 -1.27
N PRO A 203 25.54 7.65 -1.99
CA PRO A 203 25.66 8.98 -1.40
C PRO A 203 24.59 9.25 -0.33
N VAL A 204 23.37 8.75 -0.55
CA VAL A 204 22.23 8.92 0.36
C VAL A 204 22.52 8.29 1.72
N TRP A 205 22.94 7.03 1.75
CA TRP A 205 23.27 6.35 2.99
C TRP A 205 24.48 6.97 3.69
N SER A 206 25.51 7.31 2.93
CA SER A 206 26.71 7.97 3.47
C SER A 206 26.37 9.32 4.13
N GLN A 207 25.46 10.10 3.54
CA GLN A 207 24.97 11.33 4.13
C GLN A 207 24.09 11.07 5.36
N PHE A 208 23.19 10.08 5.31
CA PHE A 208 22.33 9.73 6.43
C PHE A 208 23.12 9.29 7.67
N VAL A 209 24.20 8.50 7.50
CA VAL A 209 25.10 8.13 8.61
C VAL A 209 25.70 9.36 9.30
N LYS A 210 25.99 10.42 8.54
CA LYS A 210 26.57 11.67 9.06
C LYS A 210 25.54 12.61 9.69
N ARG A 211 24.37 12.76 9.06
CA ARG A 211 23.37 13.79 9.42
C ARG A 211 22.16 13.28 10.19
N GLY A 212 21.81 12.00 10.03
CA GLY A 212 20.58 11.43 10.57
C GLY A 212 19.30 12.02 9.96
N ASP A 213 19.34 12.53 8.73
CA ASP A 213 18.16 13.10 8.06
C ASP A 213 17.21 11.99 7.54
N SER A 214 16.29 11.57 8.40
CA SER A 214 15.31 10.54 8.09
C SER A 214 14.35 10.93 6.95
N ALA A 215 14.08 12.22 6.77
CA ALA A 215 13.17 12.70 5.72
C ALA A 215 13.81 12.56 4.34
N LEU A 216 15.08 12.96 4.22
CA LEU A 216 15.85 12.79 2.99
C LEU A 216 16.06 11.31 2.67
N LEU A 217 16.49 10.49 3.63
CA LEU A 217 16.66 9.05 3.43
C LEU A 217 15.36 8.38 2.99
N THR A 218 14.25 8.66 3.66
CA THR A 218 12.95 8.04 3.34
C THR A 218 12.48 8.45 1.95
N THR A 219 12.67 9.71 1.58
CA THR A 219 12.35 10.20 0.21
C THR A 219 13.19 9.48 -0.84
N ALA A 220 14.49 9.32 -0.61
CA ALA A 220 15.37 8.59 -1.52
C ALA A 220 14.98 7.10 -1.63
N LEU A 221 14.69 6.42 -0.52
CA LEU A 221 14.23 5.03 -0.54
C LEU A 221 12.91 4.88 -1.33
N ILE A 222 11.98 5.83 -1.20
CA ILE A 222 10.74 5.85 -2.02
C ILE A 222 11.09 6.00 -3.52
N VAL A 223 11.95 6.96 -3.88
CA VAL A 223 12.37 7.18 -5.27
C VAL A 223 13.03 5.92 -5.83
N ASN A 224 13.97 5.32 -5.11
CA ASN A 224 14.65 4.09 -5.51
C ASN A 224 13.67 2.93 -5.70
N GLU A 225 12.79 2.69 -4.72
CA GLU A 225 11.78 1.64 -4.79
C GLU A 225 10.92 1.76 -6.06
N GLN A 226 10.42 2.96 -6.35
CA GLN A 226 9.51 3.15 -7.48
C GLN A 226 10.19 2.98 -8.84
N HIS A 227 11.47 3.32 -8.97
CA HIS A 227 12.24 3.05 -10.19
C HIS A 227 12.59 1.57 -10.35
N VAL A 228 12.93 0.87 -9.25
CA VAL A 228 13.13 -0.59 -9.27
C VAL A 228 11.87 -1.32 -9.72
N ILE A 229 10.69 -0.89 -9.23
CA ILE A 229 9.39 -1.44 -9.64
C ILE A 229 9.05 -1.12 -11.09
N GLU A 230 9.35 0.09 -11.57
CA GLU A 230 9.07 0.50 -12.95
C GLU A 230 9.69 -0.47 -13.96
N GLY A 231 11.01 -0.68 -13.87
CA GLY A 231 11.72 -1.54 -14.82
C GLY A 231 11.38 -3.03 -14.70
N ARG A 232 11.10 -3.53 -13.48
CA ARG A 232 10.99 -4.97 -13.21
C ARG A 232 9.56 -5.51 -13.16
N ILE A 233 8.56 -4.64 -13.00
CA ILE A 233 7.15 -5.03 -12.86
C ILE A 233 6.28 -4.30 -13.88
N VAL A 234 6.36 -2.96 -13.93
CA VAL A 234 5.44 -2.16 -14.75
C VAL A 234 5.72 -2.36 -16.24
N GLN A 235 7.00 -2.43 -16.61
CA GLN A 235 7.42 -2.66 -18.00
C GLN A 235 7.56 -4.14 -18.38
N ASP A 236 7.31 -5.07 -17.46
CA ASP A 236 7.35 -6.51 -17.75
C ASP A 236 6.17 -6.89 -18.67
N PRO A 237 6.42 -7.48 -19.86
CA PRO A 237 5.37 -7.78 -20.84
C PRO A 237 4.26 -8.69 -20.30
N TYR A 238 4.62 -9.66 -19.45
CA TYR A 238 3.64 -10.59 -18.89
C TYR A 238 2.65 -9.85 -17.99
N TYR A 239 3.15 -9.01 -17.06
CA TYR A 239 2.28 -8.27 -16.14
C TYR A 239 1.49 -7.18 -16.84
N LYS A 240 2.08 -6.51 -17.83
CA LYS A 240 1.41 -5.48 -18.63
C LYS A 240 0.17 -6.05 -19.33
N GLU A 241 0.33 -7.16 -20.05
CA GLU A 241 -0.75 -7.80 -20.82
C GLU A 241 -1.80 -8.52 -19.95
N HIS A 242 -1.35 -9.21 -18.89
CA HIS A 242 -2.22 -10.13 -18.15
C HIS A 242 -2.91 -9.46 -16.96
N VAL A 243 -2.30 -8.41 -16.40
CA VAL A 243 -2.81 -7.75 -15.20
C VAL A 243 -3.04 -6.27 -15.44
N LEU A 244 -2.02 -5.47 -15.74
CA LEU A 244 -2.17 -4.01 -15.75
C LEU A 244 -3.23 -3.54 -16.74
N GLU A 245 -3.18 -3.96 -18.02
CA GLU A 245 -4.16 -3.55 -19.02
C GLU A 245 -5.57 -4.11 -18.76
N LYS A 246 -5.68 -5.38 -18.30
CA LYS A 246 -6.97 -6.06 -18.12
C LYS A 246 -7.66 -5.75 -16.79
N PHE A 247 -6.88 -5.47 -15.74
CA PHE A 247 -7.35 -5.27 -14.37
C PHE A 247 -7.49 -3.78 -14.04
N MET A 248 -6.49 -2.95 -14.36
CA MET A 248 -6.58 -1.51 -14.10
C MET A 248 -7.71 -0.89 -14.92
N PHE A 249 -7.91 -1.30 -16.18
CA PHE A 249 -9.05 -0.85 -16.97
C PHE A 249 -10.42 -1.20 -16.33
N LYS A 250 -10.54 -2.34 -15.63
CA LYS A 250 -11.79 -2.76 -14.98
C LYS A 250 -12.03 -2.09 -13.62
N LEU A 251 -10.99 -1.59 -12.96
CA LEU A 251 -11.07 -0.93 -11.64
C LEU A 251 -10.99 0.60 -11.68
N GLN A 252 -10.32 1.18 -12.69
CA GLN A 252 -10.14 2.62 -12.86
C GLN A 252 -11.47 3.36 -13.12
N ALA A 253 -12.52 2.70 -13.62
CA ALA A 253 -13.71 3.42 -14.09
C ALA A 253 -14.82 3.66 -13.03
N PRO A 254 -15.02 2.85 -11.95
CA PRO A 254 -15.92 3.30 -10.87
C PRO A 254 -15.61 2.90 -9.40
N LEU A 255 -14.67 2.00 -9.09
CA LEU A 255 -14.56 1.39 -7.75
C LEU A 255 -13.49 1.98 -6.83
N GLN A 256 -12.44 2.64 -7.35
CA GLN A 256 -11.37 3.28 -6.56
C GLN A 256 -10.76 2.36 -5.48
N THR A 257 -10.53 1.08 -5.78
CA THR A 257 -10.10 0.07 -4.80
C THR A 257 -8.63 0.16 -4.38
N ASN A 258 -7.84 1.05 -4.99
CA ASN A 258 -6.40 1.21 -4.71
C ASN A 258 -6.16 2.18 -3.55
N ALA A 259 -6.90 2.01 -2.46
CA ALA A 259 -6.71 2.77 -1.24
C ALA A 259 -5.61 2.13 -0.38
N VAL A 260 -4.68 2.95 0.10
CA VAL A 260 -3.73 2.59 1.15
C VAL A 260 -4.17 3.28 2.43
N VAL A 261 -4.43 2.49 3.47
CA VAL A 261 -4.95 2.97 4.75
C VAL A 261 -4.01 2.63 5.91
N MET A 262 -3.96 3.53 6.89
CA MET A 262 -3.15 3.48 8.09
C MET A 262 -4.09 3.59 9.30
N PRO A 263 -4.31 2.50 10.04
CA PRO A 263 -5.11 2.56 11.26
C PRO A 263 -4.41 3.41 12.31
N TYR A 264 -5.11 4.43 12.82
CA TYR A 264 -4.62 5.28 13.90
C TYR A 264 -5.62 5.42 15.06
N GLY A 265 -6.79 4.77 14.95
CA GLY A 265 -7.81 4.75 15.99
C GLY A 265 -7.47 3.83 17.17
N SER A 266 -8.15 4.06 18.30
CA SER A 266 -7.98 3.25 19.52
C SER A 266 -8.60 1.86 19.35
N GLN A 267 -7.76 0.83 19.45
CA GLN A 267 -8.21 -0.57 19.42
C GLN A 267 -9.14 -0.90 20.60
N MET A 268 -8.92 -0.27 21.77
CA MET A 268 -9.73 -0.50 22.97
C MET A 268 -11.14 0.10 22.87
N ALA A 269 -11.30 1.21 22.13
CA ALA A 269 -12.60 1.86 21.95
C ALA A 269 -13.42 1.26 20.79
N GLY A 270 -12.82 0.38 19.98
CA GLY A 270 -13.46 -0.14 18.77
C GLY A 270 -13.62 0.90 17.66
N ASP A 271 -12.96 2.06 17.79
CA ASP A 271 -13.04 3.16 16.85
C ASP A 271 -12.08 2.93 15.68
N MET A 272 -12.62 2.43 14.57
CA MET A 272 -11.87 2.39 13.31
C MET A 272 -11.67 3.83 12.80
N LYS A 273 -10.45 4.32 12.90
CA LYS A 273 -9.99 5.56 12.25
C LYS A 273 -8.83 5.25 11.32
N LEU A 274 -8.95 5.68 10.08
CA LEU A 274 -8.03 5.39 8.99
C LEU A 274 -7.55 6.70 8.37
N ALA A 275 -6.23 6.86 8.31
CA ALA A 275 -5.59 7.89 7.50
C ALA A 275 -5.03 7.22 6.23
N GLY A 276 -4.96 7.90 5.10
CA GLY A 276 -4.53 7.26 3.88
C GLY A 276 -4.92 8.02 2.63
N LEU A 277 -4.64 7.40 1.48
CA LEU A 277 -4.86 7.97 0.16
C LEU A 277 -5.34 6.90 -0.81
N VAL A 278 -5.98 7.36 -1.89
CA VAL A 278 -6.32 6.52 -3.05
C VAL A 278 -5.36 6.86 -4.16
N LEU A 279 -4.74 5.84 -4.75
CA LEU A 279 -3.92 6.00 -5.95
C LEU A 279 -4.82 5.96 -7.19
N GLU A 280 -4.66 6.91 -8.10
CA GLU A 280 -5.50 7.05 -9.29
C GLU A 280 -4.91 6.25 -10.46
N ASP A 281 -3.64 6.47 -10.79
CA ASP A 281 -2.94 5.78 -11.87
C ASP A 281 -1.63 5.12 -11.39
N PHE A 282 -1.69 3.79 -11.24
CA PHE A 282 -0.50 2.99 -10.89
C PHE A 282 0.54 2.93 -12.01
N THR A 283 0.18 3.22 -13.27
CA THR A 283 1.15 3.17 -14.37
C THR A 283 2.07 4.38 -14.42
N ASN A 284 1.73 5.47 -13.72
CA ASN A 284 2.50 6.70 -13.69
C ASN A 284 3.56 6.69 -12.57
N LEU A 285 4.84 6.65 -12.94
CA LEU A 285 5.97 6.65 -11.98
C LEU A 285 5.97 7.87 -11.05
N GLN A 286 5.77 9.07 -11.60
CA GLN A 286 5.75 10.31 -10.82
C GLN A 286 4.61 10.30 -9.80
N GLU A 287 3.42 9.84 -10.18
CA GLU A 287 2.29 9.71 -9.27
C GLU A 287 2.61 8.74 -8.13
N ARG A 288 3.20 7.57 -8.43
CA ARG A 288 3.57 6.61 -7.38
C ARG A 288 4.61 7.17 -6.40
N ILE A 289 5.60 7.92 -6.89
CA ILE A 289 6.61 8.57 -6.03
C ILE A 289 5.95 9.61 -5.13
N GLU A 290 5.14 10.50 -5.68
CA GLU A 290 4.42 11.52 -4.91
C GLU A 290 3.40 10.91 -3.94
N PHE A 291 2.76 9.81 -4.33
CA PHE A 291 1.87 9.04 -3.46
C PHE A 291 2.62 8.50 -2.24
N GLY A 292 3.77 7.85 -2.44
CA GLY A 292 4.63 7.39 -1.34
C GLY A 292 5.08 8.52 -0.41
N LYS A 293 5.50 9.66 -0.99
CA LYS A 293 5.88 10.86 -0.23
C LYS A 293 4.74 11.44 0.60
N ARG A 294 3.52 11.47 0.07
CA ARG A 294 2.34 11.94 0.81
C ARG A 294 1.94 10.97 1.92
N LEU A 295 2.04 9.66 1.71
CA LEU A 295 1.85 8.68 2.79
C LEU A 295 2.89 8.87 3.90
N TYR A 296 4.14 9.14 3.54
CA TYR A 296 5.18 9.48 4.50
C TYR A 296 4.85 10.76 5.28
N ALA A 297 4.43 11.83 4.58
CA ALA A 297 4.00 13.09 5.19
C ALA A 297 2.82 12.92 6.16
N ILE A 298 1.85 12.07 5.82
CA ILE A 298 0.75 11.73 6.73
C ILE A 298 1.28 11.00 7.98
N LEU A 299 2.07 9.93 7.78
CA LEU A 299 2.48 9.05 8.87
C LEU A 299 3.43 9.73 9.87
N PHE A 300 4.34 10.58 9.40
CA PHE A 300 5.34 11.21 10.27
C PHE A 300 5.10 12.71 10.50
N GLY A 301 4.29 13.37 9.66
CA GLY A 301 3.97 14.79 9.80
C GLY A 301 2.74 15.07 10.66
N VAL A 302 1.85 14.09 10.86
CA VAL A 302 0.63 14.24 11.69
C VAL A 302 0.78 13.42 12.96
N ARG A 303 0.91 14.09 14.12
CA ARG A 303 1.22 13.44 15.40
C ARG A 303 0.18 12.39 15.82
N GLU A 304 -1.11 12.72 15.77
CA GLU A 304 -2.20 11.79 16.13
C GLU A 304 -2.18 10.53 15.24
N VAL A 305 -1.87 10.68 13.95
CA VAL A 305 -1.77 9.55 13.02
C VAL A 305 -0.55 8.70 13.34
N ARG A 306 0.62 9.33 13.54
CA ARG A 306 1.86 8.63 13.89
C ARG A 306 1.71 7.79 15.16
N ASP A 307 1.25 8.42 16.23
CA ASP A 307 1.18 7.81 17.55
C ASP A 307 0.10 6.72 17.59
N GLY A 308 -1.02 6.95 16.90
CA GLY A 308 -2.07 5.94 16.70
C GLY A 308 -1.59 4.74 15.88
N ALA A 309 -0.87 4.99 14.77
CA ALA A 309 -0.29 3.93 13.95
C ALA A 309 0.75 3.13 14.74
N LEU A 310 1.62 3.78 15.51
CA LEU A 310 2.58 3.13 16.40
C LEU A 310 1.89 2.25 17.46
N SER A 311 0.81 2.74 18.07
CA SER A 311 0.00 1.96 19.00
C SER A 311 -0.60 0.73 18.32
N PHE A 312 -1.18 0.90 17.14
CA PHE A 312 -1.75 -0.19 16.35
C PHE A 312 -0.72 -1.26 15.99
N VAL A 313 0.43 -0.89 15.43
CA VAL A 313 1.45 -1.86 15.00
C VAL A 313 2.12 -2.58 16.17
N ARG A 314 2.11 -2.00 17.38
CA ARG A 314 2.54 -2.68 18.61
C ARG A 314 1.53 -3.70 19.09
N ALA A 315 0.24 -3.36 19.02
CA ALA A 315 -0.83 -4.17 19.58
C ALA A 315 -1.30 -5.30 18.65
N VAL A 316 -1.21 -5.11 17.34
CA VAL A 316 -1.83 -6.01 16.36
C VAL A 316 -0.78 -6.66 15.47
N HIS A 317 -0.61 -7.96 15.60
CA HIS A 317 0.20 -8.75 14.66
C HIS A 317 -0.44 -8.77 13.27
N HIS A 318 0.37 -8.58 12.22
CA HIS A 318 -0.09 -8.65 10.84
C HIS A 318 -0.28 -10.11 10.43
N THR A 319 -1.46 -10.45 9.90
CA THR A 319 -1.74 -11.78 9.36
C THR A 319 -2.15 -11.74 7.89
N GLY A 320 -2.15 -10.55 7.29
CA GLY A 320 -2.70 -10.33 5.95
C GLY A 320 -4.22 -10.24 5.93
N SER A 321 -4.93 -10.28 7.05
CA SER A 321 -6.40 -10.19 7.07
C SER A 321 -6.88 -8.76 7.35
N ARG A 322 -7.98 -8.34 6.73
CA ARG A 322 -8.65 -7.07 7.11
C ARG A 322 -9.19 -7.09 8.54
N ALA A 323 -9.38 -8.27 9.12
CA ALA A 323 -9.75 -8.41 10.51
C ALA A 323 -8.69 -7.84 11.47
N ASP A 324 -7.45 -7.64 11.00
CA ASP A 324 -6.38 -7.04 11.81
C ASP A 324 -6.74 -5.60 12.23
N TYR A 325 -7.33 -4.80 11.35
CA TYR A 325 -7.70 -3.40 11.66
C TYR A 325 -9.21 -3.15 11.76
N ALA A 326 -10.03 -4.06 11.26
CA ALA A 326 -11.49 -3.95 11.27
C ALA A 326 -12.18 -5.25 11.72
N PRO A 327 -11.89 -5.76 12.94
CA PRO A 327 -12.44 -7.04 13.44
C PRO A 327 -13.98 -7.02 13.63
N HIS A 328 -14.58 -5.83 13.69
CA HIS A 328 -16.03 -5.66 13.73
C HIS A 328 -16.71 -5.78 12.36
N LEU A 329 -15.94 -5.75 11.25
CA LEU A 329 -16.45 -5.92 9.88
C LEU A 329 -15.99 -7.23 9.24
N PHE A 330 -14.85 -7.77 9.66
CA PHE A 330 -14.22 -8.93 9.05
C PHE A 330 -13.92 -10.04 10.05
N MET A 331 -13.92 -11.28 9.59
CA MET A 331 -13.51 -12.46 10.35
C MET A 331 -12.54 -13.34 9.56
N LYS A 332 -11.55 -13.90 10.27
CA LYS A 332 -10.47 -14.71 9.69
C LYS A 332 -10.88 -16.12 9.30
N GLN A 333 -11.82 -16.69 10.05
CA GLN A 333 -12.35 -18.03 9.80
C GLN A 333 -13.61 -17.92 8.96
N GLN A 334 -13.80 -18.86 8.04
CA GLN A 334 -15.03 -18.90 7.27
C GLN A 334 -16.15 -19.42 8.18
N ALA A 335 -17.19 -18.61 8.40
CA ALA A 335 -18.40 -19.10 9.03
C ALA A 335 -18.94 -20.28 8.20
N ARG A 336 -19.54 -21.29 8.86
CA ARG A 336 -20.27 -22.38 8.17
C ARG A 336 -21.46 -21.79 7.42
N MET A 337 -21.23 -21.23 6.24
CA MET A 337 -22.28 -20.68 5.42
C MET A 337 -22.99 -21.83 4.73
N SER A 338 -24.32 -21.89 4.90
CA SER A 338 -25.19 -22.64 3.98
C SER A 338 -24.83 -22.23 2.54
N LYS A 339 -24.86 -23.17 1.58
CA LYS A 339 -24.69 -22.92 0.13
C LYS A 339 -25.78 -21.99 -0.42
N GLN A 340 -25.89 -20.75 0.08
CA GLN A 340 -26.82 -19.76 -0.42
C GLN A 340 -26.36 -19.34 -1.81
N ALA A 341 -27.23 -19.58 -2.79
CA ALA A 341 -26.95 -19.30 -4.19
C ALA A 341 -26.79 -17.80 -4.50
N SER A 342 -27.36 -16.91 -3.67
CA SER A 342 -27.29 -15.46 -3.84
C SER A 342 -26.68 -14.75 -2.62
N TYR A 343 -25.82 -13.79 -2.90
CA TYR A 343 -25.20 -12.92 -1.90
C TYR A 343 -26.19 -11.83 -1.46
N LYS A 344 -26.23 -11.54 -0.16
CA LYS A 344 -27.01 -10.43 0.40
C LYS A 344 -26.08 -9.38 0.96
N GLN A 345 -26.43 -8.11 0.77
CA GLN A 345 -25.72 -6.99 1.35
C GLN A 345 -25.62 -7.14 2.88
N ARG A 346 -24.43 -6.90 3.42
CA ARG A 346 -24.11 -6.99 4.85
C ARG A 346 -23.52 -5.71 5.40
N LEU A 347 -22.99 -4.82 4.56
CA LEU A 347 -22.43 -3.54 4.99
C LEU A 347 -23.40 -2.38 4.76
N SER A 348 -23.44 -1.45 5.70
CA SER A 348 -24.08 -0.14 5.58
C SER A 348 -23.12 0.93 6.09
N GLY A 349 -22.38 1.55 5.17
CA GLY A 349 -21.22 2.37 5.55
C GLY A 349 -20.19 1.53 6.30
N CYS A 350 -19.63 2.07 7.38
CA CYS A 350 -18.66 1.41 8.25
C CYS A 350 -19.28 0.44 9.28
N ARG A 351 -20.47 -0.12 9.04
CA ARG A 351 -21.15 -1.00 10.00
C ARG A 351 -21.76 -2.22 9.33
N LEU A 352 -21.82 -3.32 10.06
CA LEU A 352 -22.63 -4.48 9.70
C LEU A 352 -24.12 -4.15 9.86
N MET A 353 -24.94 -4.63 8.91
CA MET A 353 -26.39 -4.60 9.03
C MET A 353 -26.86 -5.53 10.17
N LYS A 354 -28.01 -5.22 10.76
CA LYS A 354 -28.56 -6.01 11.88
C LYS A 354 -28.69 -7.49 11.49
N GLY A 355 -28.05 -8.37 12.25
CA GLY A 355 -28.05 -9.83 12.02
C GLY A 355 -27.09 -10.31 10.93
N ALA A 356 -26.30 -9.41 10.31
CA ALA A 356 -25.26 -9.80 9.36
C ALA A 356 -24.00 -10.29 10.09
N MET A 357 -23.41 -11.37 9.58
CA MET A 357 -22.10 -11.85 10.04
C MET A 357 -20.97 -11.07 9.36
N PRO A 358 -19.82 -10.88 10.04
CA PRO A 358 -18.62 -10.29 9.44
C PRO A 358 -18.24 -10.94 8.10
N LEU A 359 -17.62 -10.16 7.22
CA LEU A 359 -17.12 -10.64 5.94
C LEU A 359 -15.90 -11.54 6.16
N TYR A 360 -15.83 -12.66 5.43
CA TYR A 360 -14.64 -13.51 5.46
C TYR A 360 -13.43 -12.81 4.84
N SER A 361 -12.34 -12.68 5.58
CA SER A 361 -11.03 -12.20 5.13
C SER A 361 -9.96 -13.11 5.73
N PRO A 362 -9.45 -14.10 4.99
CA PRO A 362 -8.53 -15.10 5.53
C PRO A 362 -7.18 -14.51 5.96
N GLU A 363 -6.43 -15.29 6.73
CA GLU A 363 -4.99 -15.05 6.89
C GLU A 363 -4.22 -15.50 5.65
N LEU A 364 -3.04 -14.93 5.42
CA LEU A 364 -2.25 -15.18 4.22
C LEU A 364 -1.96 -16.67 4.01
N CYS A 365 -1.52 -17.37 5.04
CA CYS A 365 -1.19 -18.80 4.98
C CYS A 365 -2.41 -19.70 4.67
N GLY A 366 -3.63 -19.23 5.00
CA GLY A 366 -4.87 -19.92 4.65
C GLY A 366 -5.35 -19.60 3.23
N ALA A 367 -4.90 -18.48 2.65
CA ALA A 367 -5.30 -18.02 1.33
C ALA A 367 -4.35 -18.49 0.21
N TRP A 368 -3.05 -18.46 0.47
CA TRP A 368 -2.00 -18.66 -0.53
C TRP A 368 -0.81 -19.42 0.06
N LYS A 369 -0.14 -20.21 -0.78
CA LYS A 369 1.15 -20.82 -0.46
C LYS A 369 2.27 -19.80 -0.68
N ASP A 370 3.40 -20.03 -0.02
CA ASP A 370 4.61 -19.25 -0.28
C ASP A 370 5.07 -19.45 -1.73
N VAL A 371 5.49 -18.35 -2.37
CA VAL A 371 5.96 -18.33 -3.75
C VAL A 371 7.46 -18.02 -3.75
N PRO A 372 8.31 -18.88 -4.32
CA PRO A 372 9.73 -18.59 -4.42
C PRO A 372 10.00 -17.30 -5.19
N VAL A 373 10.87 -16.46 -4.63
CA VAL A 373 11.29 -15.21 -5.28
C VAL A 373 12.23 -15.56 -6.44
N LYS A 374 11.76 -15.39 -7.67
CA LYS A 374 12.61 -15.57 -8.86
C LYS A 374 13.65 -14.46 -8.91
N ALA A 375 14.89 -14.83 -9.19
CA ALA A 375 15.97 -13.90 -9.50
C ALA A 375 15.54 -12.91 -10.59
N VAL A 376 16.05 -11.68 -10.50
CA VAL A 376 15.85 -10.64 -11.50
C VAL A 376 17.17 -10.43 -12.22
N SER A 377 17.11 -10.15 -13.52
CA SER A 377 18.24 -9.60 -14.25
C SER A 377 18.72 -8.31 -13.56
N GLY A 378 20.03 -8.23 -13.32
CA GLY A 378 20.66 -7.05 -12.75
C GLY A 378 20.56 -5.82 -13.64
N GLY A 379 20.99 -4.68 -13.11
CA GLY A 379 20.99 -3.40 -13.82
C GLY A 379 20.75 -2.24 -12.86
N ASP A 380 21.51 -1.17 -13.03
CA ASP A 380 21.31 0.08 -12.30
C ASP A 380 20.37 0.99 -13.10
N TRP A 381 19.30 1.46 -12.46
CA TRP A 381 18.34 2.36 -13.09
C TRP A 381 18.82 3.80 -13.09
N PHE A 382 19.74 4.16 -12.19
CA PHE A 382 20.13 5.55 -11.98
C PHE A 382 21.04 6.04 -13.10
N THR A 383 20.66 7.15 -13.71
CA THR A 383 21.34 7.82 -14.82
C THR A 383 21.97 9.12 -14.34
N ASP A 384 21.14 10.09 -13.93
CA ASP A 384 21.54 11.44 -13.56
C ASP A 384 20.74 11.95 -12.34
N TRP A 385 21.40 12.77 -11.51
CA TRP A 385 20.78 13.50 -10.42
C TRP A 385 19.73 14.50 -10.91
N GLU A 386 19.92 15.14 -12.06
CA GLU A 386 18.98 16.14 -12.57
C GLU A 386 17.57 15.58 -12.79
N GLU A 387 17.46 14.29 -13.16
CA GLU A 387 16.18 13.60 -13.38
C GLU A 387 15.43 13.31 -12.06
N VAL A 388 16.15 13.13 -10.95
CA VAL A 388 15.58 12.73 -9.65
C VAL A 388 15.47 13.89 -8.65
N GLN A 389 16.30 14.93 -8.79
CA GLN A 389 16.31 16.12 -7.93
C GLN A 389 14.91 16.75 -7.74
N PRO A 390 14.01 16.80 -8.75
CA PRO A 390 12.67 17.35 -8.56
C PRO A 390 11.88 16.70 -7.43
N TYR A 391 12.11 15.41 -7.12
CA TYR A 391 11.43 14.70 -6.04
C TYR A 391 11.87 15.16 -4.65
N PHE A 392 13.00 15.85 -4.54
CA PHE A 392 13.57 16.33 -3.27
C PHE A 392 13.20 17.78 -2.93
N LYS A 393 12.23 18.38 -3.65
CA LYS A 393 11.81 19.77 -3.42
C LYS A 393 10.92 19.96 -2.20
N ALA A 394 9.99 19.03 -1.95
CA ALA A 394 8.99 19.18 -0.88
C ALA A 394 8.38 17.83 -0.47
N LEU A 395 7.85 17.79 0.75
CA LEU A 395 7.03 16.70 1.31
C LEU A 395 5.64 17.26 1.69
N PRO A 396 4.76 17.54 0.72
CA PRO A 396 3.49 18.17 1.00
C PRO A 396 2.55 17.22 1.75
N LEU A 397 1.98 17.71 2.85
CA LEU A 397 0.83 17.07 3.48
C LEU A 397 -0.41 17.28 2.58
N PRO A 398 -1.13 16.22 2.19
CA PRO A 398 -2.35 16.37 1.41
C PRO A 398 -3.46 17.05 2.24
N SER A 399 -4.34 17.79 1.57
CA SER A 399 -5.46 18.49 2.22
C SER A 399 -6.54 17.56 2.77
N VAL A 400 -6.61 16.33 2.26
CA VAL A 400 -7.51 15.29 2.76
C VAL A 400 -6.74 13.99 2.89
N PHE A 401 -6.73 13.43 4.09
CA PHE A 401 -6.10 12.14 4.38
C PHE A 401 -6.89 11.30 5.38
N GLU A 402 -7.85 11.87 6.12
CA GLU A 402 -8.81 11.05 6.86
C GLU A 402 -9.74 10.34 5.85
N ILE A 403 -9.67 9.01 5.82
CA ILE A 403 -10.26 8.20 4.73
C ILE A 403 -11.21 7.12 5.25
N THR A 404 -11.57 7.10 6.54
CA THR A 404 -12.40 6.03 7.13
C THR A 404 -13.70 5.83 6.36
N ASN A 405 -14.44 6.90 6.13
CA ASN A 405 -15.73 6.81 5.45
C ASN A 405 -15.59 6.44 3.97
N GLU A 406 -14.57 6.97 3.29
CA GLU A 406 -14.29 6.65 1.88
C GLU A 406 -13.88 5.17 1.73
N HIS A 407 -13.02 4.67 2.63
CA HIS A 407 -12.64 3.27 2.69
C HIS A 407 -13.84 2.34 2.86
N CYS A 408 -14.75 2.65 3.79
CA CYS A 408 -15.98 1.88 3.94
C CYS A 408 -16.87 1.95 2.70
N PHE A 409 -16.95 3.13 2.08
CA PHE A 409 -17.73 3.32 0.86
C PHE A 409 -17.18 2.50 -0.31
N ILE A 410 -15.85 2.38 -0.44
CA ILE A 410 -15.20 1.46 -1.39
C ILE A 410 -15.64 0.02 -1.14
N LEU A 411 -15.64 -0.45 0.13
CA LEU A 411 -16.12 -1.79 0.48
C LEU A 411 -17.61 -1.98 0.13
N ASN A 412 -18.46 -0.98 0.40
CA ASN A 412 -19.87 -1.02 0.00
C ASN A 412 -20.03 -1.10 -1.53
N LYS A 413 -19.22 -0.39 -2.30
CA LYS A 413 -19.26 -0.45 -3.78
C LYS A 413 -18.90 -1.86 -4.30
N ILE A 414 -17.86 -2.48 -3.74
CA ILE A 414 -17.46 -3.86 -4.10
C ILE A 414 -18.63 -4.81 -3.80
N GLU A 415 -19.27 -4.67 -2.64
CA GLU A 415 -20.42 -5.49 -2.25
C GLU A 415 -21.61 -5.30 -3.21
N LEU A 416 -21.91 -4.07 -3.61
CA LEU A 416 -22.96 -3.77 -4.59
C LEU A 416 -22.63 -4.34 -5.97
N ALA A 417 -21.36 -4.30 -6.39
CA ALA A 417 -20.91 -4.91 -7.64
C ALA A 417 -21.15 -6.43 -7.65
N VAL A 418 -20.92 -7.11 -6.53
CA VAL A 418 -21.23 -8.56 -6.38
C VAL A 418 -22.72 -8.82 -6.61
N ILE A 419 -23.57 -8.03 -5.98
CA ILE A 419 -25.03 -8.17 -6.08
C ILE A 419 -25.50 -7.91 -7.53
N ALA A 420 -24.99 -6.85 -8.17
CA ALA A 420 -25.31 -6.52 -9.56
C ALA A 420 -24.86 -7.61 -10.53
N GLY A 421 -23.62 -8.12 -10.37
CA GLY A 421 -23.07 -9.20 -11.20
C GLY A 421 -23.89 -10.49 -11.11
N GLN A 422 -24.39 -10.85 -9.93
CA GLN A 422 -25.26 -12.02 -9.76
C GLN A 422 -26.63 -11.85 -10.43
N GLN A 423 -27.20 -10.64 -10.43
CA GLN A 423 -28.48 -10.35 -11.09
C GLN A 423 -28.35 -10.44 -12.62
N LEU A 424 -27.27 -9.90 -13.18
CA LEU A 424 -26.99 -9.95 -14.63
C LEU A 424 -26.62 -11.36 -15.11
N GLY A 425 -25.84 -12.11 -14.32
CA GLY A 425 -25.51 -13.51 -14.63
C GLY A 425 -26.72 -14.46 -14.51
N GLY A 426 -27.63 -14.18 -13.57
CA GLY A 426 -28.87 -14.94 -13.40
C GLY A 426 -29.87 -14.76 -14.55
N THR A 427 -29.88 -13.61 -15.22
CA THR A 427 -30.74 -13.38 -16.40
C THR A 427 -30.27 -14.14 -17.64
N ASN A 428 -28.97 -14.41 -17.81
CA ASN A 428 -28.45 -15.18 -18.94
C ASN A 428 -28.65 -16.71 -18.79
N LYS A 429 -28.77 -17.23 -17.57
CA LYS A 429 -29.09 -18.66 -17.34
C LYS A 429 -30.57 -19.02 -17.53
N LYS A 430 -31.47 -18.04 -17.60
CA LYS A 430 -32.91 -18.26 -17.88
C LYS A 430 -33.27 -18.20 -19.37
N LYS A 431 -32.29 -17.99 -20.25
CA LYS A 431 -32.46 -17.89 -21.72
C LYS A 431 -31.73 -18.99 -22.50
N ARG A 432 -31.24 -20.04 -21.84
CA ARG A 432 -30.68 -21.23 -22.47
C ARG A 432 -31.51 -22.44 -22.17
#